data_AF-A0A966CGL5-F1
#
_entry.id   AF-A0A966CGL5-F1
#
_cell.length_a   1.000
_cell.length_b   1.000
_cell.length_c   1.000
_cell.angle_alpha   90.00
_cell.angle_beta   90.00
_cell.angle_gamma   90.00
#
_symmetry.space_group_name_H-M   'P 1'
#
loop_
_entity.id
_entity.type
_entity.pdbx_description
1 polymer ?
#
loop_
_entity_poly.entity_id
_entity_poly.type
_entity_poly.pdbx_seq_one_letter_code
_entity_poly.pdbx_strand_id
1 'polypeptide(L)'
;MTTPTLARFSLRQPEIIPVGLKVPVGKSLRPAIKKIVDELKPEKVILFGSFAYGTPNSHSDVDLLVIMNTRASHKDRSWAVSQLLLPRPFPVDILVKTPKEIEEDLKSGDFFIREILTSGKVLYERNK
;
A
#
# COMPACT_ATOMS: atom_id res chain seq x y z
N MET A 1 -21.19 15.55 -5.37
CA MET A 1 -20.57 14.22 -5.50
C MET A 1 -19.08 14.45 -5.70
N THR A 2 -18.30 14.47 -4.61
CA THR A 2 -16.87 14.72 -4.64
C THR A 2 -16.18 13.49 -5.20
N THR A 3 -15.62 13.60 -6.40
CA THR A 3 -14.75 12.59 -6.98
C THR A 3 -13.64 12.26 -5.96
N PRO A 4 -13.36 10.99 -5.65
CA PRO A 4 -12.22 10.66 -4.80
C PRO A 4 -10.96 11.13 -5.51
N THR A 5 -10.40 12.25 -5.03
CA THR A 5 -9.14 12.77 -5.51
C THR A 5 -8.09 11.73 -5.16
N LEU A 6 -7.50 11.06 -6.16
CA LEU A 6 -6.18 10.45 -6.03
C LEU A 6 -5.28 11.57 -5.52
N ALA A 7 -5.05 11.62 -4.20
CA ALA A 7 -4.23 12.63 -3.56
C ALA A 7 -2.96 12.78 -4.41
N ARG A 8 -2.78 13.99 -4.94
CA ARG A 8 -1.71 14.45 -5.82
C ARG A 8 -0.51 13.50 -5.81
N PHE A 9 -0.52 12.51 -6.71
CA PHE A 9 0.51 11.48 -6.88
C PHE A 9 1.79 12.17 -7.37
N SER A 10 2.50 12.83 -6.46
CA SER A 10 3.80 13.46 -6.72
C SER A 10 4.87 12.75 -5.91
N LEU A 11 4.92 11.43 -6.01
CA LEU A 11 6.05 10.65 -5.54
C LEU A 11 6.74 10.07 -6.77
N ARG A 12 7.80 10.74 -7.22
CA ARG A 12 8.78 10.12 -8.10
C ARG A 12 9.44 9.00 -7.30
N GLN A 13 8.93 7.79 -7.46
CA GLN A 13 9.61 6.61 -6.96
C GLN A 13 10.88 6.37 -7.79
N PRO A 14 11.93 5.81 -7.18
CA PRO A 14 13.13 5.47 -7.92
C PRO A 14 12.80 4.48 -9.05
N GLU A 15 13.47 4.66 -10.19
CA GLU A 15 13.35 3.79 -11.38
C GLU A 15 14.11 2.46 -11.17
N ILE A 16 13.87 1.80 -10.04
CA ILE A 16 14.44 0.49 -9.71
C ILE A 16 13.64 -0.59 -10.42
N ILE A 17 14.34 -1.46 -11.13
CA ILE A 17 13.79 -2.64 -11.78
C ILE A 17 14.06 -3.84 -10.88
N PRO A 18 13.02 -4.53 -10.37
CA PRO A 18 13.23 -5.73 -9.58
C PRO A 18 13.84 -6.87 -10.40
N VAL A 19 14.56 -7.77 -9.73
CA VAL A 19 15.15 -8.95 -10.38
C VAL A 19 14.06 -9.76 -11.10
N GLY A 20 14.33 -10.11 -12.36
CA GLY A 20 13.41 -10.90 -13.19
C GLY A 20 12.27 -10.10 -13.83
N LEU A 21 12.18 -8.79 -13.60
CA LEU A 21 11.18 -7.90 -14.19
C LEU A 21 11.79 -6.91 -15.19
N LYS A 22 10.93 -6.27 -15.98
CA LYS A 22 11.32 -5.33 -17.04
C LYS A 22 10.81 -3.91 -16.80
N VAL A 23 9.87 -3.75 -15.87
CA VAL A 23 9.22 -2.47 -15.59
C VAL A 23 9.71 -1.97 -14.23
N PRO A 24 10.20 -0.72 -14.14
CA PRO A 24 10.55 -0.13 -12.86
C PRO A 24 9.34 0.01 -11.93
N VAL A 25 9.55 -0.18 -10.62
CA VAL A 25 8.50 -0.05 -9.59
C VAL A 25 7.75 1.27 -9.73
N GLY A 26 8.46 2.38 -9.95
CA GLY A 26 7.81 3.69 -10.08
C GLY A 26 6.81 3.82 -11.22
N LYS A 27 6.95 3.03 -12.30
CA LYS A 27 6.01 3.02 -13.43
C LYS A 27 4.83 2.09 -13.21
N SER A 28 5.02 1.00 -12.48
CA SER A 28 4.00 -0.01 -12.21
C SER A 28 3.20 0.20 -10.93
N LEU A 29 3.73 0.96 -9.96
CA LEU A 29 3.09 1.19 -8.67
C LEU A 29 1.75 1.90 -8.82
N ARG A 30 1.68 2.98 -9.60
CA ARG A 30 0.45 3.76 -9.77
C ARG A 30 -0.70 2.93 -10.39
N PRO A 31 -0.50 2.19 -11.48
CA PRO A 31 -1.51 1.26 -11.98
C PRO A 31 -1.97 0.22 -10.95
N ALA A 32 -1.04 -0.33 -10.17
CA ALA A 32 -1.33 -1.30 -9.11
C ALA A 32 -2.22 -0.68 -8.01
N ILE A 33 -1.87 0.49 -7.49
CA ILE A 33 -2.67 1.19 -6.47
C ILE A 33 -4.04 1.57 -7.03
N LYS A 34 -4.13 2.04 -8.27
CA LYS A 34 -5.41 2.36 -8.90
C LYS A 34 -6.35 1.15 -8.92
N LYS A 35 -5.84 -0.03 -9.30
CA LYS A 35 -6.62 -1.28 -9.30
C LYS A 35 -7.12 -1.66 -7.90
N ILE A 36 -6.27 -1.54 -6.88
CA ILE A 36 -6.68 -1.77 -5.48
C ILE A 36 -7.80 -0.79 -5.08
N VAL A 37 -7.64 0.48 -5.42
CA VAL A 37 -8.60 1.53 -5.06
C VAL A 37 -9.96 1.32 -5.72
N ASP A 38 -9.97 1.03 -7.02
CA ASP A 38 -11.20 0.88 -7.80
C ASP A 38 -12.01 -0.36 -7.34
N GLU A 39 -11.33 -1.47 -7.10
CA GLU A 39 -11.98 -2.77 -6.82
C GLU A 39 -12.32 -2.95 -5.34
N LEU A 40 -11.40 -2.60 -4.43
CA LEU A 40 -11.58 -2.88 -2.99
C LEU A 40 -12.03 -1.68 -2.19
N LYS A 41 -12.00 -0.48 -2.77
CA LYS A 41 -12.46 0.75 -2.12
C LYS A 41 -11.88 0.88 -0.69
N PRO A 42 -10.55 0.85 -0.51
CA PRO A 42 -9.94 1.09 0.79
C PRO A 42 -10.20 2.52 1.28
N GLU A 43 -10.00 2.77 2.56
CA GLU A 43 -9.94 4.12 3.13
C GLU A 43 -8.57 4.76 2.91
N LYS A 44 -7.50 3.96 3.00
CA LYS A 44 -6.12 4.45 2.86
C LYS A 44 -5.21 3.37 2.27
N VAL A 45 -4.23 3.79 1.49
CA VAL A 45 -3.10 2.95 1.06
C VAL A 45 -1.81 3.70 1.35
N ILE A 46 -0.93 3.08 2.14
CA ILE A 46 0.33 3.65 2.58
C ILE A 46 1.46 2.74 2.09
N LEU A 47 2.44 3.34 1.42
CA LEU A 47 3.74 2.71 1.15
C LEU A 47 4.61 2.86 2.38
N PHE A 48 5.21 1.78 2.85
CA PHE A 48 6.19 1.81 3.94
C PHE A 48 7.49 1.11 3.54
N GLY A 49 8.40 0.95 4.50
CA GLY A 49 9.65 0.25 4.28
C GLY A 49 10.60 0.97 3.31
N SER A 50 11.34 0.18 2.54
CA SER A 50 12.50 0.67 1.77
C SER A 50 12.11 1.73 0.73
N PHE A 51 11.00 1.54 0.00
CA PHE A 51 10.51 2.51 -0.99
C PHE A 51 9.86 3.76 -0.36
N ALA A 52 9.50 3.72 0.92
CA ALA A 52 8.97 4.87 1.62
C ALA A 52 10.07 5.78 2.19
N TYR A 53 10.86 5.26 3.12
CA TYR A 53 11.85 6.05 3.89
C TYR A 53 13.24 5.40 3.94
N GLY A 54 13.42 4.23 3.31
CA GLY A 54 14.71 3.57 3.21
C GLY A 54 15.46 3.85 1.91
N THR A 55 16.37 2.94 1.56
CA THR A 55 17.15 2.94 0.31
C THR A 55 16.86 1.65 -0.46
N PRO A 56 15.85 1.63 -1.34
CA PRO A 56 15.45 0.43 -2.04
C PRO A 56 16.50 0.00 -3.07
N ASN A 57 16.54 -1.29 -3.39
CA ASN A 57 17.37 -1.89 -4.44
C ASN A 57 16.57 -2.93 -5.25
N SER A 58 17.20 -3.59 -6.23
CA SER A 58 16.52 -4.54 -7.13
C SER A 58 15.95 -5.79 -6.46
N HIS A 59 16.31 -6.06 -5.20
CA HIS A 59 15.78 -7.15 -4.38
C HIS A 59 14.77 -6.67 -3.34
N SER A 60 14.51 -5.35 -3.26
CA SER A 60 13.55 -4.80 -2.32
C SER A 60 12.12 -5.08 -2.77
N ASP A 61 11.28 -5.48 -1.83
CA ASP A 61 9.84 -5.56 -1.98
C ASP A 61 9.18 -4.18 -1.88
N VAL A 62 7.99 -4.07 -2.45
CA VAL A 62 7.09 -2.94 -2.23
C VAL A 62 6.17 -3.27 -1.06
N ASP A 63 6.35 -2.57 0.05
CA ASP A 63 5.55 -2.79 1.26
C ASP A 63 4.30 -1.89 1.30
N LEU A 64 3.11 -2.48 1.36
CA LEU A 64 1.84 -1.74 1.36
C LEU A 64 1.02 -2.04 2.60
N LEU A 65 0.63 -0.99 3.33
CA LEU A 65 -0.46 -1.04 4.29
C LEU A 65 -1.74 -0.55 3.61
N VAL A 66 -2.73 -1.44 3.53
CA VAL A 66 -4.07 -1.13 3.05
C VAL A 66 -5.03 -1.07 4.23
N ILE A 67 -5.65 0.08 4.45
CA ILE A 67 -6.68 0.26 5.49
C ILE A 67 -8.04 0.22 4.82
N MET A 68 -8.89 -0.74 5.18
CA MET A 68 -10.23 -0.90 4.61
C MET A 68 -11.25 -1.30 5.67
N ASN A 69 -12.42 -0.68 5.65
CA ASN A 69 -13.54 -1.09 6.51
C ASN A 69 -14.26 -2.30 5.91
N THR A 70 -14.19 -3.44 6.59
CA THR A 70 -14.77 -4.70 6.13
C THR A 70 -14.94 -5.66 7.31
N ARG A 71 -15.79 -6.69 7.11
CA ARG A 71 -15.99 -7.79 8.05
C ARG A 71 -15.21 -9.06 7.67
N ALA A 72 -14.50 -9.04 6.53
CA ALA A 72 -13.73 -10.18 6.06
C ALA A 72 -12.54 -10.49 6.99
N SER A 73 -12.11 -11.75 7.01
CA SER A 73 -10.97 -12.18 7.82
C SER A 73 -9.67 -11.49 7.35
N HIS A 74 -8.64 -11.46 8.19
CA HIS A 74 -7.31 -10.95 7.78
C HIS A 74 -6.78 -11.68 6.54
N LYS A 75 -6.90 -13.01 6.51
CA LYS A 75 -6.46 -13.84 5.37
C LYS A 75 -7.18 -13.47 4.07
N ASP A 76 -8.50 -13.33 4.11
CA ASP A 76 -9.29 -13.02 2.90
C ASP A 76 -8.99 -11.64 2.37
N ARG A 77 -8.78 -10.66 3.27
CA ARG A 77 -8.39 -9.30 2.91
C ARG A 77 -7.03 -9.27 2.20
N SER A 78 -6.01 -9.88 2.79
CA SER A 78 -4.68 -9.97 2.17
C SER A 78 -4.72 -10.75 0.86
N TRP A 79 -5.51 -11.81 0.78
CA TRP A 79 -5.70 -12.58 -0.45
C TRP A 79 -6.37 -11.74 -1.54
N ALA A 80 -7.41 -10.97 -1.23
CA ALA A 80 -8.09 -10.11 -2.19
C ALA A 80 -7.15 -9.07 -2.81
N VAL A 81 -6.36 -8.36 -1.99
CA VAL A 81 -5.35 -7.41 -2.50
C VAL A 81 -4.31 -8.13 -3.35
N SER A 82 -3.82 -9.28 -2.87
CA SER A 82 -2.82 -10.10 -3.54
C SER A 82 -3.26 -10.55 -4.93
N GLN A 83 -4.50 -11.03 -5.07
CA GLN A 83 -5.08 -11.48 -6.35
C GLN A 83 -5.19 -10.34 -7.37
N LEU A 84 -5.52 -9.12 -6.94
CA LEU A 84 -5.60 -7.98 -7.86
C LEU A 84 -4.24 -7.61 -8.45
N LEU A 85 -3.14 -7.95 -7.78
CA LEU A 85 -1.79 -7.66 -8.26
C LEU A 85 -1.20 -8.81 -9.10
N LEU A 86 -2.00 -9.76 -9.58
CA LEU A 86 -1.56 -10.77 -10.54
C LEU A 86 -1.80 -10.33 -12.00
N PRO A 87 -0.88 -10.62 -12.94
CA PRO A 87 0.49 -11.10 -12.69
C PRO A 87 1.32 -10.06 -11.93
N ARG A 88 2.27 -10.51 -11.10
CA ARG A 88 3.03 -9.62 -10.18
C ARG A 88 3.77 -8.53 -10.95
N PRO A 89 3.41 -7.24 -10.76
CA PRO A 89 4.14 -6.14 -11.39
C PRO A 89 5.47 -5.82 -10.69
N PHE A 90 5.62 -6.25 -9.44
CA PHE A 90 6.79 -6.13 -8.58
C PHE A 90 6.65 -7.11 -7.39
N PRO A 91 7.76 -7.48 -6.73
CA PRO A 91 7.73 -8.13 -5.42
C PRO A 91 7.01 -7.22 -4.41
N VAL A 92 6.08 -7.77 -3.63
CA VAL A 92 5.15 -6.98 -2.82
C VAL A 92 4.78 -7.71 -1.55
N ASP A 93 4.91 -7.01 -0.42
CA ASP A 93 4.40 -7.42 0.88
C ASP A 93 3.17 -6.59 1.25
N ILE A 94 2.12 -7.26 1.70
CA ILE A 94 0.80 -6.65 1.88
C ILE A 94 0.35 -6.87 3.33
N LEU A 95 0.20 -5.77 4.04
CA LEU A 95 -0.50 -5.71 5.33
C LEU A 95 -1.88 -5.09 5.11
N VAL A 96 -2.93 -5.76 5.58
CA VAL A 96 -4.30 -5.24 5.47
C VAL A 96 -4.94 -5.14 6.85
N LYS A 97 -5.40 -3.94 7.21
CA LYS A 97 -6.00 -3.64 8.51
C LYS A 97 -7.34 -2.94 8.34
N THR A 98 -8.22 -3.09 9.32
CA THR A 98 -9.41 -2.25 9.48
C THR A 98 -9.05 -1.00 10.26
N PRO A 99 -9.84 0.08 10.15
CA PRO A 99 -9.65 1.26 11.00
C PRO A 99 -9.65 0.91 12.50
N LYS A 100 -10.52 -0.02 12.91
CA LYS A 100 -10.59 -0.49 14.30
C LYS A 100 -9.30 -1.18 14.75
N GLU A 101 -8.76 -2.10 13.95
CA GLU A 101 -7.48 -2.75 14.27
C GLU A 101 -6.35 -1.72 14.37
N ILE A 102 -6.31 -0.72 13.50
CA ILE A 102 -5.31 0.37 13.59
C ILE A 102 -5.44 1.15 14.91
N GLU A 103 -6.67 1.48 15.33
CA GLU A 103 -6.89 2.15 16.62
C GLU A 103 -6.45 1.27 17.80
N GLU A 104 -6.72 -0.03 17.74
CA GLU A 104 -6.31 -1.00 18.78
C GLU A 104 -4.79 -1.15 18.83
N ASP A 105 -4.13 -1.28 17.69
CA ASP A 105 -2.66 -1.35 17.57
C ASP A 105 -2.00 -0.07 18.13
N LEU A 106 -2.56 1.11 17.84
CA LEU A 106 -2.04 2.37 18.39
C LEU A 106 -2.25 2.48 19.91
N LYS A 107 -3.39 2.01 20.44
CA LYS A 107 -3.67 2.00 21.88
C LYS A 107 -2.76 1.02 22.63
N SER A 108 -2.39 -0.10 22.02
CA SER A 108 -1.48 -1.09 22.60
C SER A 108 -0.01 -0.69 22.49
N GLY A 109 0.30 0.38 21.74
CA GLY A 109 1.67 0.89 21.58
C GLY A 109 2.46 0.16 20.51
N ASP A 110 1.80 -0.39 19.48
CA ASP A 110 2.46 -1.02 18.35
C ASP A 110 3.36 0.00 17.60
N PHE A 111 4.67 -0.12 17.82
CA PHE A 111 5.66 0.77 17.21
C PHE A 111 5.74 0.63 15.69
N PHE A 112 5.44 -0.54 15.14
CA PHE A 112 5.52 -0.79 13.72
C PHE A 112 4.37 -0.10 12.99
N ILE A 113 3.13 -0.26 13.48
CA ILE A 113 1.97 0.48 12.95
C ILE A 113 2.18 1.98 13.11
N ARG A 114 2.71 2.42 14.26
CA ARG A 114 3.03 3.83 14.48
C ARG A 114 4.04 4.36 13.45
N GLU A 115 5.14 3.65 13.20
CA GLU A 115 6.14 4.03 12.21
C GLU A 115 5.54 4.14 10.81
N ILE A 116 4.75 3.13 10.38
CA ILE A 116 4.10 3.14 9.08
C ILE A 116 3.21 4.39 8.92
N LEU A 117 2.43 4.72 9.96
CA LEU A 117 1.52 5.86 9.91
C LEU A 117 2.24 7.22 9.95
N THR A 118 3.42 7.31 10.58
CA THR A 118 4.17 8.58 10.69
C THR A 118 5.14 8.80 9.54
N SER A 119 5.83 7.75 9.11
CA SER A 119 6.96 7.83 8.17
C SER A 119 6.57 7.32 6.78
N GLY A 120 5.52 6.50 6.70
CA GLY A 120 5.01 5.97 5.44
C GLY A 120 4.50 7.06 4.50
N LYS A 121 4.55 6.75 3.20
CA LYS A 121 4.07 7.61 2.14
C LYS A 121 2.63 7.25 1.80
N VAL A 122 1.69 8.14 2.08
CA VAL A 122 0.28 7.96 1.70
C VAL A 122 0.17 7.99 0.17
N LEU A 123 -0.19 6.86 -0.44
CA LEU A 123 -0.42 6.73 -1.88
C LEU A 123 -1.88 7.00 -2.25
N TYR A 124 -2.80 6.74 -1.32
CA TYR A 124 -4.23 7.04 -1.47
C TYR A 124 -4.85 7.27 -0.10
N GLU A 125 -5.75 8.23 -0.02
CA GLU A 125 -6.62 8.45 1.13
C GLU A 125 -7.99 8.91 0.62
N ARG A 126 -9.06 8.28 1.11
CA ARG A 126 -10.42 8.70 0.78
C ARG A 126 -10.73 9.98 1.56
N ASN A 127 -11.01 11.06 0.83
CA ASN A 127 -11.55 12.28 1.44
C ASN A 127 -12.85 11.95 2.19
N LYS A 128 -12.93 12.38 3.45
CA LYS A 128 -14.16 12.34 4.23
C LYS A 128 -15.19 13.33 3.70
#